data_AF-A0AAV3V580-F1
#
_entry.id   AF-A0AAV3V580-F1
#
_cell.length_a   1.000
_cell.length_b   1.000
_cell.length_c   1.000
_cell.angle_alpha   90.00
_cell.angle_beta   90.00
_cell.angle_gamma   90.00
#
_symmetry.space_group_name_H-M   'P 1'
#
loop_
_entity.id
_entity.type
_entity.pdbx_description
1 polymer ?
#
loop_
_entity_poly.entity_id
_entity_poly.type
_entity_poly.pdbx_seq_one_letter_code
_entity_poly.pdbx_strand_id
1 'polypeptide(L)'
;MDQLPASLALLFSLSGTVGKLSKKADRALGVHGISLSEFMVLHHLNYAQNQVMSRTELADAVNLTASGVTRLLTPMEKIHLVEKEKNNRDARVSLVKLTFTGRDIYKYAFLSCKNTFDEAVKDISPKQLSTVLEVLNKLA
;
A
#
# COMPACT_ATOMS: atom_id res chain seq x y z
N MET A 1 -1.22 9.75 -38.34
CA MET A 1 -1.76 9.47 -36.99
C MET A 1 -0.60 9.73 -36.06
N ASP A 2 -0.48 10.96 -35.56
CA ASP A 2 0.73 11.38 -34.84
C ASP A 2 0.91 10.54 -33.57
N GLN A 3 2.09 9.97 -33.43
CA GLN A 3 2.45 9.21 -32.24
C GLN A 3 2.46 10.15 -31.04
N LEU A 4 1.73 9.76 -29.99
CA LEU A 4 1.66 10.48 -28.73
C LEU A 4 3.09 10.74 -28.19
N PRO A 5 3.41 11.94 -27.66
CA PRO A 5 4.70 12.20 -27.03
C PRO A 5 5.05 11.14 -25.98
N ALA A 6 6.32 10.75 -25.90
CA ALA A 6 6.78 9.68 -25.01
C ALA A 6 6.40 9.91 -23.53
N SER A 7 6.40 11.17 -23.08
CA SER A 7 5.98 11.56 -21.72
C SER A 7 4.50 11.24 -21.43
N LEU A 8 3.61 11.49 -22.39
CA LEU A 8 2.18 11.16 -22.26
C LEU A 8 1.93 9.66 -22.43
N ALA A 9 2.68 9.00 -23.31
CA ALA A 9 2.61 7.54 -23.46
C ALA A 9 3.00 6.82 -22.15
N LEU A 10 4.02 7.33 -21.46
CA LEU A 10 4.41 6.85 -20.14
C LEU A 10 3.27 7.03 -19.12
N LEU A 11 2.70 8.23 -19.01
CA LEU A 11 1.60 8.51 -18.08
C LEU A 11 0.41 7.56 -18.27
N PHE A 12 -0.05 7.38 -19.51
CA PHE A 12 -1.19 6.50 -19.79
C PHE A 12 -0.85 5.02 -19.57
N SER A 13 0.36 4.61 -19.91
CA SER A 13 0.84 3.24 -19.65
C SER A 13 0.90 2.95 -18.15
N LEU A 14 1.40 3.90 -17.34
CA LEU A 14 1.43 3.77 -15.88
C LEU A 14 0.02 3.74 -15.29
N SER A 15 -0.83 4.70 -15.64
CA SER A 15 -2.22 4.75 -15.13
C SER A 15 -2.98 3.45 -15.41
N GLY A 16 -2.92 2.96 -16.65
CA GLY A 16 -3.56 1.70 -17.03
C GLY A 16 -2.95 0.47 -16.35
N THR A 17 -1.63 0.45 -16.18
CA THR A 17 -0.93 -0.67 -15.54
C THR A 17 -1.21 -0.72 -14.05
N VAL A 18 -1.12 0.41 -13.35
CA VAL A 18 -1.46 0.54 -11.93
C VAL A 18 -2.89 0.06 -11.70
N GLY A 19 -3.87 0.54 -12.48
CA GLY A 19 -5.26 0.10 -12.32
C GLY A 19 -5.46 -1.41 -12.49
N LYS A 20 -4.74 -2.06 -13.42
CA LYS A 20 -4.79 -3.51 -13.63
C LYS A 20 -4.13 -4.28 -12.48
N LEU A 21 -2.96 -3.83 -12.04
CA LEU A 21 -2.20 -4.44 -10.95
C LEU A 21 -2.93 -4.29 -9.61
N SER A 22 -3.52 -3.12 -9.32
CA SER A 22 -4.33 -2.91 -8.12
C SER A 22 -5.52 -3.85 -8.08
N LYS A 23 -6.26 -4.01 -9.19
CA LYS A 23 -7.36 -5.00 -9.28
C LYS A 23 -6.88 -6.44 -9.12
N LYS A 24 -5.66 -6.77 -9.54
CA LYS A 24 -5.06 -8.09 -9.32
C LYS A 24 -4.72 -8.29 -7.84
N ALA A 25 -4.16 -7.27 -7.19
CA ALA A 25 -3.89 -7.27 -5.76
C ALA A 25 -5.17 -7.39 -4.94
N ASP A 26 -6.20 -6.58 -5.20
CA ASP A 26 -7.47 -6.63 -4.47
C ASP A 26 -8.13 -8.02 -4.54
N ARG A 27 -8.06 -8.69 -5.70
CA ARG A 27 -8.56 -10.07 -5.83
C ARG A 27 -7.78 -11.06 -4.98
N ALA A 28 -6.45 -10.94 -4.96
CA ALA A 28 -5.60 -11.79 -4.14
C ALA A 28 -5.75 -11.51 -2.63
N LEU A 29 -6.04 -10.28 -2.27
CA LEU A 29 -6.22 -9.82 -0.89
C LEU A 29 -7.64 -10.08 -0.36
N GLY A 30 -8.63 -10.23 -1.24
CA GLY A 30 -10.02 -10.47 -0.88
C GLY A 30 -10.25 -11.70 -0.01
N VAL A 31 -9.41 -12.75 -0.15
CA VAL A 31 -9.46 -13.94 0.72
C VAL A 31 -9.07 -13.65 2.18
N HIS A 32 -8.36 -12.54 2.41
CA HIS A 32 -7.98 -12.03 3.73
C HIS A 32 -8.95 -10.96 4.24
N GLY A 33 -9.98 -10.62 3.47
CA GLY A 33 -10.97 -9.60 3.84
C GLY A 33 -10.45 -8.17 3.81
N ILE A 34 -9.35 -7.90 3.09
CA ILE A 34 -8.76 -6.56 2.99
C ILE A 34 -8.54 -6.13 1.53
N SER A 35 -8.55 -4.83 1.29
CA SER A 35 -8.17 -4.16 0.05
C SER A 35 -6.66 -3.90 -0.02
N LEU A 36 -6.18 -3.50 -1.20
CA LEU A 36 -4.78 -3.08 -1.38
C LEU A 36 -4.41 -1.89 -0.48
N SER A 37 -5.29 -0.90 -0.32
CA SER A 37 -5.02 0.25 0.54
C SER A 37 -4.90 -0.15 2.01
N GLU A 38 -5.76 -1.05 2.50
CA GLU A 38 -5.66 -1.58 3.86
C GLU A 38 -4.39 -2.42 4.04
N PHE A 39 -4.05 -3.26 3.05
CA PHE A 39 -2.80 -4.02 3.04
C PHE A 39 -1.57 -3.10 3.13
N MET A 40 -1.56 -1.99 2.39
CA MET A 40 -0.47 -1.00 2.46
C MET A 40 -0.36 -0.35 3.84
N VAL A 41 -1.48 -0.01 4.49
CA VAL A 41 -1.47 0.49 5.88
C VAL A 41 -0.83 -0.53 6.82
N LEU A 42 -1.25 -1.81 6.73
CA LEU A 42 -0.68 -2.87 7.57
C LEU A 42 0.81 -3.07 7.28
N HIS A 43 1.23 -2.99 6.01
CA HIS A 43 2.62 -3.07 5.60
C HIS A 43 3.47 -1.98 6.26
N HIS A 44 3.09 -0.72 6.12
CA HIS A 44 3.84 0.40 6.70
C HIS A 44 3.90 0.33 8.23
N LEU A 45 2.78 0.03 8.88
CA LEU A 45 2.77 -0.16 10.33
C LEU A 45 3.65 -1.33 10.77
N ASN A 46 3.68 -2.44 10.02
CA ASN A 46 4.47 -3.62 10.41
C ASN A 46 5.98 -3.33 10.51
N TYR A 47 6.49 -2.41 9.67
CA TYR A 47 7.91 -2.01 9.65
C TYR A 47 8.20 -0.70 10.40
N ALA A 48 7.17 0.01 10.88
CA ALA A 48 7.35 1.20 11.69
C ALA A 48 7.94 0.87 13.07
N GLN A 49 8.63 1.85 13.67
CA GLN A 49 9.13 1.70 15.03
C GLN A 49 7.97 1.47 16.00
N ASN A 50 8.07 0.42 16.82
CA ASN A 50 7.01 -0.04 17.73
C ASN A 50 5.66 -0.35 17.03
N GLN A 51 5.67 -0.46 15.70
CA GLN A 51 4.49 -0.63 14.87
C GLN A 51 3.43 0.47 15.01
N VAL A 52 3.91 1.68 15.24
CA VAL A 52 3.11 2.88 15.43
C VAL A 52 3.49 3.91 14.38
N MET A 53 2.48 4.55 13.78
CA MET A 53 2.64 5.71 12.92
C MET A 53 1.55 6.74 13.22
N SER A 54 1.83 8.02 12.97
CA SER A 54 0.77 9.02 12.96
C SER A 54 -0.16 8.84 11.76
N ARG A 55 -1.40 9.31 11.88
CA ARG A 55 -2.34 9.31 10.75
C ARG A 55 -1.81 10.10 9.55
N THR A 56 -1.06 11.17 9.79
CA THR A 56 -0.47 11.99 8.73
C THR A 56 0.60 11.22 7.97
N GLU A 57 1.54 10.58 8.68
CA GLU A 57 2.55 9.73 8.05
C GLU A 57 1.92 8.56 7.27
N LEU A 58 0.85 7.97 7.80
CA LEU A 58 0.10 6.94 7.06
C LEU A 58 -0.57 7.50 5.81
N ALA A 59 -1.18 8.68 5.88
CA ALA A 59 -1.82 9.32 4.73
C ALA A 59 -0.82 9.51 3.59
N ASP A 60 0.35 10.05 3.91
CA ASP A 60 1.44 10.27 2.95
C ASP A 60 1.94 8.94 2.39
N ALA A 61 2.20 7.96 3.26
CA ALA A 61 2.72 6.65 2.86
C ALA A 61 1.78 5.88 1.90
N VAL A 62 0.46 6.03 2.06
CA VAL A 62 -0.53 5.37 1.20
C VAL A 62 -1.14 6.29 0.13
N ASN A 63 -0.56 7.48 -0.08
CA ASN A 63 -0.99 8.48 -1.06
C ASN A 63 -2.48 8.86 -0.94
N LEU A 64 -2.94 9.07 0.30
CA LEU A 64 -4.31 9.50 0.60
C LEU A 64 -4.31 10.88 1.26
N THR A 65 -5.44 11.57 1.15
CA THR A 65 -5.68 12.77 1.95
C THR A 65 -5.93 12.39 3.42
N ALA A 66 -5.83 13.36 4.33
CA ALA A 66 -6.15 13.16 5.75
C ALA A 66 -7.58 12.62 5.98
N SER A 67 -8.55 13.07 5.17
CA SER A 67 -9.92 12.55 5.20
C SER A 67 -9.99 11.12 4.64
N GLY A 68 -9.24 10.85 3.57
CA GLY A 68 -9.13 9.52 2.94
C GLY A 68 -8.58 8.48 3.91
N VAL A 69 -7.45 8.76 4.57
CA VAL A 69 -6.86 7.82 5.53
C VAL A 69 -7.78 7.61 6.74
N THR A 70 -8.50 8.64 7.19
CA THR A 70 -9.45 8.50 8.32
C THR A 70 -10.60 7.57 7.95
N ARG A 71 -11.13 7.69 6.73
CA ARG A 71 -12.16 6.80 6.21
C ARG A 71 -11.67 5.36 6.06
N LEU A 72 -10.40 5.18 5.69
CA LEU A 72 -9.76 3.87 5.56
C LEU A 72 -9.53 3.20 6.93
N LEU A 73 -9.04 3.95 7.92
CA LEU A 73 -8.68 3.41 9.24
C LEU A 73 -9.89 3.07 10.11
N THR A 74 -11.01 3.79 9.94
CA THR A 74 -12.22 3.58 10.75
C THR A 74 -12.75 2.14 10.68
N PRO A 75 -12.98 1.53 9.50
CA PRO A 75 -13.38 0.13 9.43
C PRO A 75 -12.29 -0.81 9.95
N MET A 76 -11.01 -0.56 9.65
CA MET A 76 -9.89 -1.38 10.15
C MET A 76 -9.83 -1.43 11.69
N GLU A 77 -10.09 -0.31 12.37
CA GLU A 77 -10.16 -0.21 13.83
C GLU A 77 -11.34 -1.03 14.38
N LYS A 78 -12.51 -0.97 13.72
CA LYS A 78 -13.70 -1.74 14.12
C LYS A 78 -13.50 -3.25 14.03
N ILE A 79 -12.76 -3.72 13.04
CA ILE A 79 -12.40 -5.14 12.88
C ILE A 79 -11.07 -5.50 13.54
N HIS A 80 -10.53 -4.60 14.37
CA HIS A 80 -9.38 -4.83 15.23
C HIS A 80 -8.07 -5.16 14.49
N LEU A 81 -7.90 -4.67 13.25
CA LEU A 81 -6.61 -4.76 12.54
C LEU A 81 -5.63 -3.69 12.99
N VAL A 82 -6.15 -2.53 13.40
CA VAL A 82 -5.38 -1.41 13.95
C VAL A 82 -6.08 -0.88 15.19
N GLU A 83 -5.36 -0.13 16.01
CA GLU A 83 -5.91 0.53 17.19
C GLU A 83 -5.31 1.94 17.34
N LYS A 84 -5.98 2.78 18.14
CA LYS A 84 -5.43 4.07 18.53
C LYS A 84 -4.37 3.88 19.61
N GLU A 85 -3.21 4.50 19.43
CA GLU A 85 -2.18 4.57 20.44
C GLU A 85 -2.22 5.93 21.14
N LYS A 86 -2.00 5.96 22.46
CA LYS A 86 -1.98 7.22 23.21
C LYS A 86 -0.62 7.88 23.01
N ASN A 87 -0.65 9.15 22.63
CA ASN A 87 0.55 9.98 22.65
C ASN A 87 0.61 10.79 23.96
N ASN A 88 1.43 10.35 24.91
CA ASN A 88 1.59 11.05 26.20
C ASN A 88 2.39 12.36 26.08
N ARG A 89 3.06 12.62 24.94
CA ARG A 89 3.85 13.84 24.71
C ARG A 89 3.01 14.95 24.08
N ASP A 90 2.18 14.63 23.10
CA ASP A 90 1.28 15.58 22.44
C ASP A 90 -0.04 14.89 22.04
N ALA A 91 -1.11 15.18 22.79
CA ALA A 91 -2.44 14.60 22.57
C ALA A 91 -3.09 15.02 21.24
N ARG A 92 -2.56 16.03 20.55
CA ARG A 92 -3.05 16.47 19.24
C ARG A 92 -2.61 15.52 18.12
N VAL A 93 -1.53 14.76 18.34
CA VAL A 93 -1.03 13.80 17.35
C VAL A 93 -1.82 12.51 17.47
N SER A 94 -2.59 12.20 16.43
CA SER A 94 -3.32 10.93 16.35
C SER A 94 -2.39 9.81 15.88
N LEU A 95 -2.07 8.89 16.78
CA LEU A 95 -1.27 7.71 16.51
C LEU A 95 -2.15 6.48 16.24
N VAL A 96 -1.66 5.63 15.35
CA VAL A 96 -2.27 4.37 14.94
C VAL A 96 -1.24 3.28 15.15
N LYS A 97 -1.68 2.14 15.69
CA LYS A 97 -0.84 0.99 15.98
C LYS A 97 -1.38 -0.27 15.34
N LEU A 98 -0.46 -1.14 14.93
CA LEU A 98 -0.79 -2.47 14.46
C LEU A 98 -1.14 -3.39 15.64
N THR A 99 -2.33 -3.99 15.60
CA THR A 99 -2.73 -4.99 16.60
C THR A 99 -2.07 -6.34 16.32
N PHE A 100 -2.22 -7.29 17.24
CA PHE A 100 -1.82 -8.68 16.98
C PHE A 100 -2.58 -9.30 15.80
N THR A 101 -3.90 -9.12 15.74
CA THR A 101 -4.73 -9.58 14.62
C THR A 101 -4.30 -8.96 13.30
N GLY A 102 -3.99 -7.66 13.28
CA GLY A 102 -3.49 -6.96 12.10
C GLY A 102 -2.17 -7.53 11.59
N ARG A 103 -1.24 -7.87 12.50
CA ARG A 103 0.02 -8.53 12.15
C ARG A 103 -0.20 -9.90 11.50
N ASP A 104 -1.10 -10.71 12.05
CA ASP A 104 -1.38 -12.04 11.51
C ASP A 104 -2.02 -11.95 10.12
N ILE A 105 -3.04 -11.10 9.96
CA ILE A 105 -3.66 -10.85 8.65
C ILE A 105 -2.63 -10.35 7.64
N TYR A 106 -1.77 -9.40 8.03
CA TYR A 106 -0.70 -8.91 7.16
C TYR A 106 0.24 -10.03 6.70
N LYS A 107 0.65 -10.93 7.61
CA LYS A 107 1.54 -12.05 7.27
C LYS A 107 0.97 -12.95 6.17
N TYR A 108 -0.30 -13.34 6.27
CA TYR A 108 -0.95 -14.20 5.27
C TYR A 108 -1.24 -13.43 3.96
N ALA A 109 -1.69 -12.19 4.07
CA ALA A 109 -1.92 -11.31 2.94
C ALA A 109 -0.63 -11.03 2.15
N PHE A 110 0.50 -10.84 2.85
CA PHE A 110 1.80 -10.62 2.23
C PHE A 110 2.20 -11.79 1.34
N LEU A 111 2.02 -13.03 1.80
CA LEU A 111 2.33 -14.21 1.00
C LEU A 111 1.44 -14.30 -0.26
N SER A 112 0.15 -14.00 -0.13
CA SER A 112 -0.78 -14.04 -1.25
C SER A 112 -0.48 -12.96 -2.28
N CYS A 113 -0.17 -11.75 -1.82
CA CYS A 113 0.23 -10.64 -2.66
C CYS A 113 1.57 -10.94 -3.36
N LYS A 114 2.59 -11.39 -2.61
CA LYS A 114 3.90 -11.80 -3.14
C LYS A 114 3.74 -12.84 -4.24
N ASN A 115 3.07 -13.95 -4.00
CA ASN A 115 2.89 -15.01 -5.00
C ASN A 115 2.17 -14.50 -6.26
N THR A 116 1.17 -13.63 -6.08
CA THR A 116 0.41 -13.04 -7.18
C THR A 116 1.27 -12.13 -8.07
N PHE A 117 2.19 -11.38 -7.47
CA PHE A 117 3.08 -10.48 -8.17
C PHE A 117 4.32 -11.17 -8.73
N ASP A 118 4.88 -12.15 -8.04
CA ASP A 118 5.95 -13.02 -8.57
C ASP A 118 5.49 -13.68 -9.88
N GLU A 119 4.28 -14.23 -9.90
CA GLU A 119 3.68 -14.80 -11.11
C GLU A 119 3.43 -13.73 -12.18
N ALA A 120 3.11 -12.49 -11.78
CA ALA A 120 2.89 -11.38 -12.73
C ALA A 120 4.18 -10.94 -13.43
N VAL A 121 5.33 -11.12 -12.79
CA VAL A 121 6.64 -10.70 -13.29
C VAL A 121 7.52 -11.86 -13.74
N LYS A 122 7.00 -13.09 -13.76
CA LYS A 122 7.79 -14.30 -14.08
C LYS A 122 8.51 -14.26 -15.42
N ASP A 123 7.92 -13.60 -16.41
CA ASP A 123 8.46 -13.47 -17.78
C ASP A 123 9.28 -12.18 -17.97
N ILE A 124 9.52 -11.44 -16.88
CA ILE A 124 10.32 -10.21 -16.86
C ILE A 124 11.68 -10.53 -16.26
N SER A 125 12.76 -10.27 -17.01
CA SER A 125 14.11 -10.49 -16.49
C SER A 125 14.41 -9.55 -15.31
N PRO A 126 15.28 -9.96 -14.36
CA PRO A 126 15.68 -9.11 -13.24
C PRO A 126 16.23 -7.75 -13.70
N LYS A 127 16.95 -7.72 -14.84
CA LYS A 127 17.50 -6.50 -15.43
C LYS A 127 16.40 -5.54 -15.90
N GLN A 128 15.36 -6.04 -16.56
CA GLN A 128 14.22 -5.21 -16.99
C GLN A 128 13.50 -4.63 -15.79
N LEU A 129 13.25 -5.45 -14.75
CA LEU A 129 12.59 -4.99 -13.53
C LEU A 129 13.43 -3.90 -12.83
N SER A 130 14.75 -4.10 -12.70
CA SER A 130 15.63 -3.08 -12.12
C SER A 130 15.64 -1.78 -12.92
N THR A 131 15.63 -1.85 -14.26
CA THR A 131 15.58 -0.66 -15.11
C THR A 131 14.26 0.10 -14.93
N VAL A 132 13.12 -0.59 -14.85
CA VAL A 132 11.83 0.06 -14.59
C VAL A 132 11.85 0.77 -13.24
N LEU A 133 12.31 0.09 -12.18
CA LEU A 133 12.40 0.67 -10.84
C LEU A 133 13.31 1.90 -10.80
N GLU A 134 14.47 1.85 -11.47
CA GLU A 134 15.39 2.98 -11.55
C GLU A 134 14.74 4.20 -12.24
N VAL A 135 14.03 3.98 -13.35
CA VAL A 135 13.35 5.06 -14.06
C VAL A 135 12.23 5.66 -13.21
N LEU A 136 11.41 4.84 -12.56
CA LEU A 136 10.33 5.31 -11.69
C LEU A 136 10.86 6.14 -10.51
N ASN A 137 11.97 5.72 -9.89
CA ASN A 137 12.59 6.45 -8.79
C ASN A 137 13.18 7.81 -9.20
N LYS A 138 13.44 8.04 -10.49
CA LYS A 138 13.86 9.37 -11.00
C LYS A 138 12.69 10.33 -11.22
N LEU A 139 11.45 9.83 -11.18
CA LEU A 139 10.23 10.62 -11.38
C LEU A 139 9.58 11.07 -10.06
N ALA A 140 9.88 10.38 -8.96
CA ALA A 140 9.39 10.67 -7.60
C ALA A 140 10.36 11.58 -6.85
#